data_AF-A0A0A1PQQ1-F1
#
_entry.id   AF-A0A0A1PQQ1-F1
#
_cell.length_a   1.000
_cell.length_b   1.000
_cell.length_c   1.000
_cell.angle_alpha   90.00
_cell.angle_beta   90.00
_cell.angle_gamma   90.00
#
_symmetry.space_group_name_H-M   'P 1'
#
loop_
_entity.id
_entity.type
_entity.pdbx_description
1 polymer ?
#
loop_
_entity_poly.entity_id
_entity_poly.type
_entity_poly.pdbx_seq_one_letter_code
_entity_poly.pdbx_strand_id
1 'polypeptide(L)'
;MTRLVLLLAISALTAFGGMEAHAQLQLPGATAPTPRGGVSPSSAPSHRGGGVSSASRSSPGPPPRRGEETLPGRTLRFLGQQGSMVITRGGTPAQPVFTIAATGVGRRGNDIRSICTPDLNAGQVVTLTPLGRPDGLSRFEASFPGCTMVIDLLSDAAIVSAPGGACRFTEDCQVDPTGLWGPVDREMPPEAEVERARGAADRRLNAARRTLQQRLRTTPEGRTFLSEQAGFGANRERVCRNYGTTDAGLGYCALKYTEARAAALEARVAATPETQTSRRHRN
;
A
#
# COMPACT_ATOMS: atom_id res chain seq x y z
N MET A 1 -12.74 -47.12 52.44
CA MET A 1 -12.58 -47.98 51.24
C MET A 1 -13.22 -47.30 50.04
N THR A 2 -12.63 -46.21 49.53
CA THR A 2 -13.27 -45.34 48.52
C THR A 2 -12.24 -44.52 47.73
N ARG A 3 -11.15 -45.18 47.27
CA ARG A 3 -10.15 -44.54 46.39
C ARG A 3 -9.65 -45.44 45.25
N LEU A 4 -10.33 -46.55 44.96
CA LEU A 4 -9.86 -47.57 44.01
C LEU A 4 -10.74 -47.75 42.76
N VAL A 5 -11.65 -46.82 42.46
CA VAL A 5 -12.60 -46.96 41.33
C VAL A 5 -12.41 -45.89 40.24
N LEU A 6 -11.51 -44.91 40.43
CA LEU A 6 -11.34 -43.78 39.50
C LEU A 6 -10.04 -43.81 38.67
N LEU A 7 -9.47 -44.99 38.41
CA LEU A 7 -8.22 -45.14 37.63
C LEU A 7 -8.35 -46.05 36.40
N LEU A 8 -9.58 -46.43 35.99
CA LEU A 8 -9.84 -47.33 34.87
C LEU A 8 -10.61 -46.69 33.70
N ALA A 9 -10.49 -45.37 33.53
CA ALA A 9 -11.12 -44.63 32.43
C ALA A 9 -10.14 -43.81 31.58
N ILE A 10 -8.86 -44.20 31.51
CA ILE A 10 -7.82 -43.53 30.71
C ILE A 10 -6.98 -44.58 29.97
N SER A 11 -7.57 -45.38 29.08
CA SER A 11 -6.80 -46.33 28.22
C SER A 11 -7.60 -46.87 27.03
N ALA A 12 -8.28 -46.04 26.23
CA ALA A 12 -8.85 -46.52 24.96
C ALA A 12 -9.24 -45.37 24.02
N LEU A 13 -8.28 -44.68 23.39
CA LEU A 13 -8.49 -43.92 22.15
C LEU A 13 -7.14 -43.48 21.54
N THR A 14 -6.26 -44.45 21.30
CA THR A 14 -5.04 -44.29 20.50
C THR A 14 -4.96 -45.45 19.51
N ALA A 15 -5.68 -45.35 18.39
CA ALA A 15 -5.37 -46.09 17.16
C ALA A 15 -6.45 -45.77 16.12
N PHE A 16 -6.25 -44.74 15.29
CA PHE A 16 -6.74 -44.76 13.91
C PHE A 16 -5.92 -43.80 13.05
N GLY A 17 -5.14 -44.40 12.15
CA GLY A 17 -5.00 -43.93 10.77
C GLY A 17 -4.10 -42.73 10.52
N GLY A 18 -2.80 -42.98 10.43
CA GLY A 18 -1.96 -42.22 9.51
C GLY A 18 -2.40 -42.51 8.07
N MET A 19 -3.07 -41.54 7.44
CA MET A 19 -3.18 -41.45 6.00
C MET A 19 -2.38 -40.24 5.57
N GLU A 20 -1.14 -40.48 5.13
CA GLU A 20 -0.37 -39.51 4.37
C GLU A 20 -1.10 -39.26 3.04
N ALA A 21 -1.82 -38.15 2.96
CA ALA A 21 -2.35 -37.64 1.71
C ALA A 21 -1.21 -36.98 0.92
N HIS A 22 -0.47 -37.79 0.14
CA HIS A 22 0.38 -37.29 -0.94
C HIS A 22 -0.49 -36.76 -2.07
N ALA A 23 -0.99 -35.54 -1.92
CA ALA A 23 -1.60 -34.79 -3.01
C ALA A 23 -0.48 -34.28 -3.94
N GLN A 24 0.06 -35.17 -4.77
CA GLN A 24 0.86 -34.76 -5.92
C GLN A 24 -0.10 -34.21 -6.99
N LEU A 25 -0.29 -32.90 -6.98
CA LEU A 25 -0.82 -32.15 -8.12
C LEU A 25 0.21 -32.22 -9.26
N GLN A 26 0.19 -33.33 -9.99
CA GLN A 26 0.73 -33.41 -11.34
C GLN A 26 -0.10 -32.44 -12.20
N LEU A 27 0.50 -31.31 -12.58
CA LEU A 27 0.01 -30.44 -13.64
C LEU A 27 0.67 -30.89 -14.95
N PRO A 28 -0.05 -31.56 -15.87
CA PRO A 28 0.44 -31.77 -17.22
C PRO A 28 0.34 -30.43 -17.97
N GLY A 29 1.47 -29.90 -18.47
CA GLY A 29 1.43 -28.84 -19.48
C GLY A 29 2.21 -27.54 -19.21
N ALA A 30 3.24 -27.53 -18.36
CA ALA A 30 4.18 -26.41 -18.32
C ALA A 30 5.18 -26.51 -19.51
N THR A 31 4.76 -26.08 -20.69
CA THR A 31 5.66 -25.86 -21.82
C THR A 31 6.60 -24.70 -21.50
N ALA A 32 7.91 -24.97 -21.50
CA ALA A 32 8.95 -23.96 -21.34
C ALA A 32 8.87 -22.91 -22.47
N PRO A 33 9.06 -21.60 -22.18
CA PRO A 33 9.28 -20.63 -23.23
C PRO A 33 10.64 -20.89 -23.89
N THR A 34 10.61 -21.14 -25.19
CA THR A 34 11.77 -21.27 -26.08
C THR A 34 12.63 -19.99 -26.03
N PRO A 35 13.96 -20.08 -25.88
CA PRO A 35 14.83 -18.91 -25.98
C PRO A 35 14.89 -18.46 -27.44
N ARG A 36 14.33 -17.28 -27.74
CA ARG A 36 14.59 -16.62 -29.03
C ARG A 36 15.94 -15.94 -28.96
N GLY A 37 16.81 -16.40 -29.84
CA GLY A 37 18.19 -16.00 -30.00
C GLY A 37 18.37 -14.50 -30.27
N GLY A 38 19.57 -14.06 -29.92
CA GLY A 38 20.04 -12.71 -30.15
C GLY A 38 20.33 -12.44 -31.62
N VAL A 39 20.26 -11.15 -31.94
CA VAL A 39 20.97 -10.53 -33.03
C VAL A 39 21.43 -9.18 -32.53
N SER A 40 22.72 -9.07 -32.26
CA SER A 40 23.43 -7.79 -32.17
C SER A 40 23.56 -7.20 -33.57
N PRO A 41 23.46 -5.88 -33.70
CA PRO A 41 24.38 -5.16 -34.56
C PRO A 41 25.29 -4.28 -33.71
N SER A 42 26.56 -4.64 -33.76
CA SER A 42 27.68 -3.76 -33.40
C SER A 42 27.68 -2.53 -34.29
N SER A 43 27.75 -1.34 -33.69
CA SER A 43 28.43 -0.20 -34.31
C SER A 43 28.97 0.72 -33.21
N ALA A 44 30.28 0.90 -33.22
CA ALA A 44 31.03 1.89 -32.46
C ALA A 44 31.51 2.99 -33.43
N PRO A 45 32.26 4.01 -32.98
CA PRO A 45 31.73 5.27 -32.47
C PRO A 45 32.14 6.47 -33.36
N SER A 46 31.50 7.63 -33.20
CA SER A 46 32.07 8.90 -33.68
C SER A 46 31.70 10.08 -32.78
N HIS A 47 32.75 10.56 -32.11
CA HIS A 47 33.12 11.89 -31.65
C HIS A 47 32.11 13.03 -31.37
N ARG A 48 32.35 13.60 -30.17
CA ARG A 48 32.52 15.02 -29.79
C ARG A 48 31.34 15.99 -29.93
N GLY A 49 31.03 16.62 -28.80
CA GLY A 49 30.51 17.99 -28.77
C GLY A 49 29.59 18.18 -27.58
N GLY A 50 29.95 19.08 -26.67
CA GLY A 50 29.25 19.30 -25.41
C GLY A 50 27.86 19.91 -25.57
N GLY A 51 27.09 19.87 -24.49
CA GLY A 51 25.80 20.53 -24.46
C GLY A 51 24.92 20.06 -23.32
N VAL A 52 25.11 20.69 -22.15
CA VAL A 52 24.09 20.96 -21.13
C VAL A 52 23.32 19.74 -20.61
N SER A 53 23.65 19.32 -19.38
CA SER A 53 22.71 18.57 -18.53
C SER A 53 21.39 19.34 -18.48
N SER A 54 20.38 18.84 -19.18
CA SER A 54 19.01 19.27 -18.99
C SER A 54 18.60 18.79 -17.60
N ALA A 55 18.65 19.70 -16.63
CA ALA A 55 17.89 19.57 -15.41
C ALA A 55 16.45 19.26 -15.82
N SER A 56 16.03 18.01 -15.57
CA SER A 56 14.65 17.58 -15.72
C SER A 56 13.79 18.55 -14.92
N ARG A 57 13.03 19.39 -15.62
CA ARG A 57 12.07 20.29 -14.99
C ARG A 57 10.98 19.41 -14.41
N SER A 58 11.04 19.17 -13.11
CA SER A 58 9.96 18.55 -12.35
C SER A 58 8.70 19.40 -12.56
N SER A 59 7.72 18.87 -13.30
CA SER A 59 6.43 19.53 -13.46
C SER A 59 5.81 19.75 -12.08
N PRO A 60 5.23 20.94 -11.80
CA PRO A 60 4.52 21.19 -10.55
C PRO A 60 3.42 20.15 -10.36
N GLY A 61 3.44 19.44 -9.23
CA GLY A 61 2.41 18.48 -8.88
C GLY A 61 1.04 19.15 -8.68
N PRO A 62 -0.06 18.39 -8.75
CA PRO A 62 -1.38 18.93 -8.45
C PRO A 62 -1.43 19.51 -7.04
N PRO A 63 -2.18 20.61 -6.81
CA PRO A 63 -2.27 21.22 -5.49
C PRO A 63 -2.92 20.24 -4.50
N PRO A 64 -2.41 20.13 -3.27
CA PRO A 64 -2.94 19.23 -2.23
C PRO A 64 -4.42 19.53 -1.94
N ARG A 65 -5.21 18.50 -1.62
CA ARG A 65 -6.58 18.68 -1.13
C ARG A 65 -6.57 19.06 0.35
N ARG A 66 -7.65 19.69 0.81
CA ARG A 66 -7.93 19.92 2.23
C ARG A 66 -7.70 18.60 3.01
N GLY A 67 -6.73 18.58 3.92
CA GLY A 67 -6.30 17.39 4.66
C GLY A 67 -4.89 16.91 4.26
N GLU A 68 -4.55 16.86 2.98
CA GLU A 68 -3.19 16.47 2.51
C GLU A 68 -2.13 17.52 2.88
N GLU A 69 -2.56 18.69 3.36
CA GLU A 69 -1.72 19.78 3.84
C GLU A 69 -1.19 19.59 5.26
N THR A 70 -1.77 18.68 6.06
CA THR A 70 -1.37 18.48 7.47
C THR A 70 -0.30 17.41 7.65
N LEU A 71 0.04 16.66 6.59
CA LEU A 71 1.04 15.61 6.64
C LEU A 71 2.50 16.13 6.70
N PRO A 72 2.89 17.20 5.97
CA PRO A 72 4.27 17.67 5.97
C PRO A 72 4.78 18.00 7.39
N GLY A 73 5.99 17.53 7.69
CA GLY A 73 6.65 17.72 8.98
C GLY A 73 6.27 16.71 10.05
N ARG A 74 5.29 15.82 9.80
CA ARG A 74 4.94 14.74 10.73
C ARG A 74 5.86 13.53 10.53
N THR A 75 6.18 12.86 11.63
CA THR A 75 6.85 11.56 11.59
C THR A 75 5.80 10.46 11.50
N LEU A 76 5.82 9.71 10.41
CA LEU A 76 4.99 8.52 10.22
C LEU A 76 5.82 7.28 10.55
N ARG A 77 5.22 6.32 11.23
CA ARG A 77 5.80 5.01 11.55
C ARG A 77 5.10 3.94 10.73
N PHE A 78 5.87 3.01 10.17
CA PHE A 78 5.32 1.83 9.53
C PHE A 78 4.55 1.01 10.54
N LEU A 79 3.30 0.71 10.21
CA LEU A 79 2.34 0.04 11.09
C LEU A 79 2.22 0.71 12.48
N GLY A 80 2.46 2.02 12.57
CA GLY A 80 2.38 2.76 13.83
C GLY A 80 3.46 2.42 14.86
N GLN A 81 4.51 1.68 14.48
CA GLN A 81 5.49 1.16 15.45
C GLN A 81 6.95 1.33 15.01
N GLN A 82 7.26 1.04 13.75
CA GLN A 82 8.64 0.81 13.32
C GLN A 82 9.06 1.70 12.16
N GLY A 83 10.37 1.88 11.98
CA GLY A 83 10.92 2.76 10.95
C GLY A 83 10.50 4.21 11.16
N SER A 84 10.78 5.09 10.21
CA SER A 84 10.26 6.45 10.22
C SER A 84 10.17 6.99 8.81
N MET A 85 9.20 7.85 8.57
CA MET A 85 9.04 8.57 7.31
C MET A 85 8.62 9.99 7.64
N VAL A 86 9.37 10.97 7.14
CA VAL A 86 9.05 12.39 7.26
C VAL A 86 8.98 12.97 5.86
N ILE A 87 7.80 13.43 5.47
CA ILE A 87 7.62 14.18 4.23
C ILE A 87 7.71 15.65 4.60
N THR A 88 8.48 16.44 3.86
CA THR A 88 8.55 17.89 4.03
C THR A 88 8.06 18.58 2.77
N ARG A 89 7.47 19.76 2.95
CA ARG A 89 7.04 20.64 1.86
C ARG A 89 7.95 21.86 1.85
N GLY A 90 8.61 22.11 0.73
CA GLY A 90 9.33 23.33 0.43
C GLY A 90 8.82 23.97 -0.85
N GLY A 91 9.60 24.91 -1.39
CA GLY A 91 9.24 25.66 -2.60
C GLY A 91 8.26 26.80 -2.33
N THR A 92 7.62 27.28 -3.40
CA THR A 92 6.62 28.36 -3.31
C THR A 92 5.21 27.77 -3.22
N PRO A 93 4.20 28.50 -2.71
CA PRO A 93 2.82 28.02 -2.72
C PRO A 93 2.30 27.64 -4.11
N ALA A 94 2.78 28.30 -5.16
CA ALA A 94 2.43 28.02 -6.55
C ALA A 94 3.15 26.78 -7.12
N GLN A 95 4.32 26.42 -6.57
CA GLN A 95 5.13 25.28 -6.99
C GLN A 95 5.72 24.59 -5.76
N PRO A 96 4.91 23.79 -5.05
CA PRO A 96 5.38 23.04 -3.90
C PRO A 96 6.33 21.93 -4.35
N VAL A 97 7.45 21.81 -3.66
CA VAL A 97 8.38 20.68 -3.81
C VAL A 97 8.27 19.84 -2.55
N PHE A 98 8.04 18.54 -2.71
CA PHE A 98 7.99 17.62 -1.59
C PHE A 98 9.26 16.80 -1.53
N THR A 99 9.81 16.61 -0.33
CA THR A 99 10.93 15.72 -0.10
C THR A 99 10.60 14.73 1.01
N ILE A 100 11.33 13.63 1.07
CA ILE A 100 11.14 12.55 2.03
C ILE A 100 12.47 12.13 2.64
N ALA A 101 12.48 11.97 3.96
CA ALA A 101 13.50 11.20 4.68
C ALA A 101 12.83 9.96 5.27
N ALA A 102 13.48 8.80 5.17
CA ALA A 102 12.90 7.57 5.67
C ALA A 102 13.93 6.59 6.22
N THR A 103 13.55 5.88 7.29
CA THR A 103 14.27 4.74 7.85
C THR A 103 13.36 3.51 7.80
N GLY A 104 13.96 2.37 7.46
CA GLY A 104 13.25 1.11 7.31
C GLY A 104 13.41 0.24 8.53
N VAL A 105 12.62 -0.83 8.59
CA VAL A 105 12.87 -1.98 9.47
C VAL A 105 12.72 -3.24 8.64
N GLY A 106 13.77 -4.03 8.62
CA GLY A 106 13.91 -5.20 7.76
C GLY A 106 14.59 -6.35 8.47
N ARG A 107 14.99 -7.34 7.68
CA ARG A 107 15.73 -8.52 8.14
C ARG A 107 16.98 -8.73 7.31
N ARG A 108 18.03 -9.28 7.93
CA ARG A 108 19.27 -9.66 7.24
C ARG A 108 19.26 -11.14 6.88
N GLY A 109 19.37 -11.44 5.59
CA GLY A 109 19.32 -12.82 5.10
C GLY A 109 18.04 -13.55 5.51
N ASN A 110 18.16 -14.84 5.83
CA ASN A 110 17.01 -15.71 6.15
C ASN A 110 16.74 -15.86 7.66
N ASP A 111 17.52 -15.21 8.53
CA ASP A 111 17.32 -15.30 9.97
C ASP A 111 16.17 -14.37 10.41
N ILE A 112 15.18 -14.93 11.10
CA ILE A 112 14.03 -14.16 11.60
C ILE A 112 14.43 -13.19 12.74
N ARG A 113 15.55 -13.45 13.41
CA ARG A 113 16.03 -12.66 14.55
C ARG A 113 16.99 -11.53 14.14
N SER A 114 17.49 -11.54 12.91
CA SER A 114 18.46 -10.57 12.42
C SER A 114 17.81 -9.26 11.94
N ILE A 115 17.24 -8.49 12.86
CA ILE A 115 16.58 -7.21 12.53
C ILE A 115 17.61 -6.17 12.08
N CYS A 116 17.31 -5.44 11.01
CA CYS A 116 18.08 -4.29 10.53
C CYS A 116 17.20 -3.03 10.41
N THR A 117 17.80 -1.86 10.63
CA THR A 117 17.12 -0.56 10.56
C THR A 117 17.87 0.37 9.61
N PRO A 118 17.82 0.13 8.29
CA PRO A 118 18.61 0.90 7.34
C PRO A 118 18.07 2.33 7.24
N ASP A 119 18.99 3.29 7.09
CA ASP A 119 18.66 4.58 6.51
C ASP A 119 18.51 4.40 4.99
N LEU A 120 17.35 4.77 4.44
CA LEU A 120 17.03 4.47 3.05
C LEU A 120 17.85 5.32 2.06
N ASN A 121 18.51 6.39 2.52
CA ASN A 121 19.29 7.27 1.66
C ASN A 121 20.52 7.88 2.36
N ALA A 122 21.11 7.16 3.31
CA ALA A 122 22.30 7.61 4.06
C ALA A 122 22.16 9.03 4.65
N GLY A 123 20.99 9.35 5.20
CA GLY A 123 20.68 10.61 5.87
C GLY A 123 20.26 11.74 4.92
N GLN A 124 20.24 11.49 3.61
CA GLN A 124 19.84 12.48 2.62
C GLN A 124 18.33 12.42 2.33
N VAL A 125 17.73 13.58 2.03
CA VAL A 125 16.33 13.62 1.58
C VAL A 125 16.24 13.24 0.10
N VAL A 126 15.15 12.58 -0.28
CA VAL A 126 14.79 12.30 -1.69
C VAL A 126 13.67 13.25 -2.10
N THR A 127 13.74 13.81 -3.31
CA THR A 127 12.64 14.58 -3.89
C THR A 127 11.53 13.65 -4.36
N LEU A 128 10.28 13.93 -3.96
CA LEU A 128 9.12 13.18 -4.38
C LEU A 128 8.68 13.60 -5.79
N THR A 129 8.48 12.62 -6.67
CA THR A 129 7.92 12.83 -8.01
C THR A 129 6.40 12.72 -7.95
N PRO A 130 5.63 13.76 -8.31
CA PRO A 130 4.17 13.68 -8.31
C PRO A 130 3.66 12.78 -9.44
N LEU A 131 2.78 11.84 -9.11
CA LEU A 131 2.13 10.91 -10.06
C LEU A 131 0.64 11.22 -10.29
N GLY A 132 0.15 12.35 -9.78
CA GLY A 132 -1.24 12.76 -9.94
C GLY A 132 -2.17 12.16 -8.88
N ARG A 133 -3.40 11.82 -9.29
CA ARG A 133 -4.47 11.31 -8.40
C ARG A 133 -5.25 10.13 -8.99
N PRO A 134 -4.58 9.02 -9.35
CA PRO A 134 -5.25 7.90 -10.01
C PRO A 134 -6.40 7.31 -9.18
N ASP A 135 -6.25 7.23 -7.86
CA ASP A 135 -7.24 6.68 -6.93
C ASP A 135 -7.90 7.78 -6.07
N GLY A 136 -7.91 9.02 -6.56
CA GLY A 136 -8.49 10.17 -5.84
C GLY A 136 -7.64 10.73 -4.70
N LEU A 137 -6.53 10.06 -4.35
CA LEU A 137 -5.51 10.51 -3.40
C LEU A 137 -4.29 11.06 -4.16
N SER A 138 -3.62 12.07 -3.61
CA SER A 138 -2.34 12.52 -4.15
C SER A 138 -1.28 11.43 -4.04
N ARG A 139 -0.79 10.99 -5.19
CA ARG A 139 0.20 9.93 -5.32
C ARG A 139 1.57 10.51 -5.66
N PHE A 140 2.59 10.01 -4.98
CA PHE A 140 3.98 10.36 -5.21
C PHE A 140 4.83 9.11 -5.39
N GLU A 141 5.91 9.25 -6.13
CA GLU A 141 6.99 8.28 -6.19
C GLU A 141 8.20 8.81 -5.41
N ALA A 142 8.81 7.94 -4.61
CA ALA A 142 10.09 8.16 -3.97
C ALA A 142 11.08 7.10 -4.45
N SER A 143 12.15 7.55 -5.10
CA SER A 143 13.19 6.69 -5.65
C SER A 143 14.43 6.74 -4.76
N PHE A 144 14.58 5.73 -3.90
CA PHE A 144 15.75 5.48 -3.07
C PHE A 144 16.69 4.48 -3.77
N PRO A 145 17.99 4.47 -3.45
CA PRO A 145 18.89 3.42 -3.91
C PRO A 145 18.37 2.02 -3.52
N GLY A 146 18.06 1.17 -4.50
CA GLY A 146 17.55 -0.19 -4.26
C GLY A 146 16.09 -0.27 -3.81
N CYS A 147 15.32 0.83 -3.87
CA CYS A 147 13.94 0.88 -3.40
C CYS A 147 13.12 1.99 -4.07
N THR A 148 12.11 1.62 -4.87
CA THR A 148 11.10 2.58 -5.36
C THR A 148 9.83 2.41 -4.55
N MET A 149 9.39 3.48 -3.91
CA MET A 149 8.13 3.52 -3.15
C MET A 149 7.11 4.39 -3.89
N VAL A 150 5.86 3.91 -3.92
CA VAL A 150 4.69 4.70 -4.34
C VAL A 150 3.87 5.00 -3.09
N ILE A 151 3.58 6.27 -2.89
CA ILE A 151 3.01 6.82 -1.65
C ILE A 151 1.71 7.53 -1.99
N ASP A 152 0.59 7.01 -1.47
CA ASP A 152 -0.71 7.66 -1.49
C ASP A 152 -0.93 8.41 -0.17
N LEU A 153 -1.04 9.74 -0.25
CA LEU A 153 -1.19 10.57 0.94
C LEU A 153 -2.65 10.60 1.44
N LEU A 154 -2.80 10.45 2.76
CA LEU A 154 -3.99 10.81 3.50
C LEU A 154 -3.68 12.05 4.37
N SER A 155 -4.61 12.44 5.24
CA SER A 155 -4.46 13.65 6.05
C SER A 155 -3.32 13.57 7.09
N ASP A 156 -3.15 12.38 7.66
CA ASP A 156 -2.30 12.07 8.81
C ASP A 156 -1.62 10.69 8.69
N ALA A 157 -1.76 10.06 7.52
CA ALA A 157 -1.19 8.77 7.20
C ALA A 157 -0.78 8.74 5.71
N ALA A 158 -0.06 7.69 5.33
CA ALA A 158 0.22 7.36 3.96
C ALA A 158 0.06 5.85 3.74
N ILE A 159 -0.48 5.46 2.58
CA ILE A 159 -0.41 4.08 2.11
C ILE A 159 0.78 3.98 1.18
N VAL A 160 1.70 3.09 1.51
CA VAL A 160 2.94 2.89 0.76
C VAL A 160 2.87 1.54 0.08
N SER A 161 3.36 1.48 -1.15
CA SER A 161 3.61 0.24 -1.89
C SER A 161 4.99 0.27 -2.52
N ALA A 162 5.62 -0.90 -2.66
CA ALA A 162 6.88 -1.07 -3.39
C ALA A 162 6.64 -1.95 -4.62
N PRO A 163 6.39 -1.37 -5.82
CA PRO A 163 6.09 -2.15 -7.02
C PRO A 163 7.23 -3.07 -7.45
N GLY A 164 8.48 -2.75 -7.08
CA GLY A 164 9.65 -3.62 -7.26
C GLY A 164 9.76 -4.76 -6.24
N GLY A 165 8.80 -4.88 -5.31
CA GLY A 165 8.84 -5.82 -4.20
C GLY A 165 9.70 -5.30 -3.03
N ALA A 166 10.21 -6.22 -2.22
CA ALA A 166 11.00 -5.87 -1.05
C ALA A 166 12.30 -5.15 -1.45
N CYS A 167 12.55 -4.03 -0.80
CA CYS A 167 13.71 -3.19 -0.97
C CYS A 167 14.97 -3.86 -0.40
N ARG A 168 16.09 -3.72 -1.10
CA ARG A 168 17.38 -4.30 -0.71
C ARG A 168 18.40 -3.19 -0.49
N PHE A 169 18.97 -3.16 0.72
CA PHE A 169 19.99 -2.21 1.11
C PHE A 169 21.31 -2.94 1.40
N THR A 170 22.36 -2.17 1.69
CA THR A 170 23.67 -2.71 2.08
C THR A 170 23.56 -3.66 3.28
N GLU A 171 24.47 -4.61 3.40
CA GLU A 171 24.47 -5.68 4.44
C GLU A 171 23.33 -6.71 4.33
N ASP A 172 22.86 -7.01 3.12
CA ASP A 172 21.78 -7.97 2.86
C ASP A 172 20.49 -7.68 3.65
N CYS A 173 20.25 -6.41 3.95
CA CYS A 173 19.05 -5.96 4.65
C CYS A 173 17.88 -5.82 3.68
N GLN A 174 16.87 -6.66 3.86
CA GLN A 174 15.63 -6.63 3.09
C GLN A 174 14.50 -5.96 3.88
N VAL A 175 13.90 -4.92 3.31
CA VAL A 175 12.81 -4.13 3.90
C VAL A 175 11.60 -4.19 2.97
N ASP A 176 10.43 -4.56 3.49
CA ASP A 176 9.16 -4.35 2.77
C ASP A 176 8.45 -3.12 3.37
N PRO A 177 8.44 -1.97 2.66
CA PRO A 177 7.77 -0.78 3.16
C PRO A 177 6.27 -0.77 2.88
N THR A 178 5.73 -1.83 2.26
CA THR A 178 4.33 -1.89 1.81
C THR A 178 3.37 -1.97 2.99
N GLY A 179 2.46 -1.01 3.08
CA GLY A 179 1.45 -0.95 4.13
C GLY A 179 1.10 0.47 4.56
N LEU A 180 0.46 0.58 5.72
CA LEU A 180 0.06 1.86 6.29
C LEU A 180 1.19 2.47 7.14
N TRP A 181 1.50 3.72 6.86
CA TRP A 181 2.40 4.56 7.64
C TRP A 181 1.60 5.65 8.33
N GLY A 182 1.73 5.80 9.65
CA GLY A 182 0.95 6.80 10.39
C GLY A 182 1.47 7.03 11.81
N PRO A 183 0.69 7.69 12.68
CA PRO A 183 1.08 8.00 14.04
C PRO A 183 1.29 6.74 14.89
N VAL A 184 2.07 6.89 15.96
CA VAL A 184 2.10 5.92 17.07
C VAL A 184 0.85 6.07 17.94
N ASP A 185 0.54 5.08 18.78
CA ASP A 185 -0.69 5.04 19.59
C ASP A 185 -0.95 6.33 20.40
N ARG A 186 0.09 6.89 21.01
CA ARG A 186 -0.01 8.14 21.80
C ARG A 186 -0.31 9.41 20.99
N GLU A 187 -0.12 9.35 19.68
CA GLU A 187 -0.34 10.46 18.74
C GLU A 187 -1.67 10.30 17.97
N MET A 188 -2.42 9.23 18.24
CA MET A 188 -3.70 8.97 17.59
C MET A 188 -4.82 9.84 18.17
N PRO A 189 -5.84 10.17 17.35
CA PRO A 189 -7.06 10.79 17.87
C PRO A 189 -7.77 9.88 18.89
N PRO A 190 -8.62 10.45 19.75
CA PRO A 190 -9.46 9.66 20.65
C PRO A 190 -10.33 8.65 19.89
N GLU A 191 -10.56 7.48 20.48
CA GLU A 191 -11.32 6.38 19.84
C GLU A 191 -12.70 6.82 19.34
N ALA A 192 -13.44 7.61 20.13
CA ALA A 192 -14.75 8.12 19.72
C ALA A 192 -14.71 8.99 18.46
N GLU A 193 -13.61 9.69 18.21
CA GLU A 193 -13.38 10.44 16.98
C GLU A 193 -13.07 9.52 15.80
N VAL A 194 -12.20 8.53 16.01
CA VAL A 194 -11.86 7.51 15.03
C VAL A 194 -13.11 6.75 14.57
N GLU A 195 -13.96 6.31 15.50
CA GLU A 195 -15.19 5.58 15.19
C GLU A 195 -16.21 6.46 14.44
N ARG A 196 -16.34 7.73 14.82
CA ARG A 196 -17.21 8.68 14.11
C ARG A 196 -16.74 8.91 12.68
N ALA A 197 -15.43 9.12 12.50
CA ALA A 197 -14.80 9.27 11.18
C ALA A 197 -14.96 7.99 10.35
N ARG A 198 -14.83 6.81 10.97
CA ARG A 198 -15.00 5.51 10.32
C ARG A 198 -16.42 5.35 9.79
N GLY A 199 -17.42 5.70 10.60
CA GLY A 199 -18.81 5.72 10.15
C GLY A 199 -19.05 6.65 8.95
N ALA A 200 -18.36 7.79 8.88
CA ALA A 200 -18.44 8.70 7.72
C ALA A 200 -17.76 8.10 6.48
N ALA A 201 -16.57 7.52 6.64
CA ALA A 201 -15.84 6.86 5.57
C ALA A 201 -16.62 5.65 5.02
N ASP A 202 -17.22 4.84 5.88
CA ASP A 202 -18.07 3.69 5.50
C ASP A 202 -19.30 4.16 4.70
N ARG A 203 -19.95 5.27 5.08
CA ARG A 203 -21.08 5.82 4.31
C ARG A 203 -20.66 6.24 2.90
N ARG A 204 -19.51 6.92 2.77
CA ARG A 204 -18.93 7.36 1.50
C ARG A 204 -18.57 6.17 0.59
N LEU A 205 -17.83 5.20 1.14
CA LEU A 205 -17.49 3.95 0.46
C LEU A 205 -18.74 3.25 -0.06
N ASN A 206 -19.75 3.08 0.81
CA ASN A 206 -20.99 2.39 0.44
C ASN A 206 -21.80 3.14 -0.61
N ALA A 207 -21.84 4.47 -0.56
CA ALA A 207 -22.50 5.28 -1.58
C ALA A 207 -21.84 5.10 -2.95
N ALA A 208 -20.52 5.30 -3.05
CA ALA A 208 -19.77 5.12 -4.29
C ALA A 208 -19.86 3.67 -4.82
N ARG A 209 -19.79 2.69 -3.91
CA ARG A 209 -19.96 1.27 -4.23
C ARG A 209 -21.31 1.00 -4.89
N ARG A 210 -22.42 1.49 -4.33
CA ARG A 210 -23.75 1.30 -4.92
C ARG A 210 -23.84 1.90 -6.32
N THR A 211 -23.29 3.10 -6.52
CA THR A 211 -23.25 3.74 -7.84
C THR A 211 -22.46 2.91 -8.85
N LEU A 212 -21.27 2.42 -8.48
CA LEU A 212 -20.46 1.57 -9.36
C LEU A 212 -21.11 0.21 -9.62
N GLN A 213 -21.74 -0.41 -8.62
CA GLN A 213 -22.49 -1.66 -8.81
C GLN A 213 -23.60 -1.51 -9.84
N GLN A 214 -24.34 -0.40 -9.81
CA GLN A 214 -25.38 -0.12 -10.80
C GLN A 214 -24.79 0.08 -12.20
N ARG A 215 -23.69 0.83 -12.33
CA ARG A 215 -23.03 1.13 -13.61
C ARG A 215 -22.35 -0.09 -14.25
N LEU A 216 -21.73 -0.93 -13.43
CA LEU A 216 -20.92 -2.07 -13.88
C LEU A 216 -21.71 -3.38 -13.94
N ARG A 217 -23.01 -3.38 -13.60
CA ARG A 217 -23.81 -4.60 -13.44
C ARG A 217 -23.76 -5.53 -14.66
N THR A 218 -23.71 -4.96 -15.86
CA THR A 218 -23.75 -5.68 -17.14
C THR A 218 -22.43 -5.67 -17.88
N THR A 219 -21.35 -5.15 -17.27
CA THR A 219 -20.04 -5.04 -17.94
C THR A 219 -19.10 -6.16 -17.49
N PRO A 220 -18.13 -6.56 -18.32
CA PRO A 220 -17.11 -7.54 -17.93
C PRO A 220 -16.36 -7.15 -16.65
N GLU A 221 -16.09 -5.85 -16.47
CA GLU A 221 -15.40 -5.28 -15.31
C GLU A 221 -16.21 -5.41 -14.02
N GLY A 222 -17.54 -5.59 -14.12
CA GLY A 222 -18.43 -5.80 -12.97
C GLY A 222 -18.06 -7.02 -12.14
N ARG A 223 -17.61 -8.12 -12.76
CA ARG A 223 -17.19 -9.33 -12.04
C ARG A 223 -15.94 -9.09 -11.20
N THR A 224 -14.93 -8.46 -11.79
CA THR A 224 -13.69 -8.06 -11.09
C THR A 224 -14.02 -7.14 -9.93
N PHE A 225 -14.86 -6.13 -10.18
CA PHE A 225 -15.29 -5.20 -9.14
C PHE A 225 -15.97 -5.91 -7.96
N LEU A 226 -16.89 -6.85 -8.21
CA LEU A 226 -17.55 -7.61 -7.14
C LEU A 226 -16.57 -8.46 -6.33
N SER A 227 -15.60 -9.10 -6.99
CA SER A 227 -14.53 -9.86 -6.32
C SER A 227 -13.71 -8.96 -5.39
N GLU A 228 -13.29 -7.78 -5.87
CA GLU A 228 -12.59 -6.80 -5.04
C GLU A 228 -13.42 -6.36 -3.83
N GLN A 229 -14.74 -6.15 -4.00
CA GLN A 229 -15.62 -5.78 -2.89
C GLN A 229 -15.71 -6.89 -1.84
N ALA A 230 -15.76 -8.16 -2.27
CA ALA A 230 -15.81 -9.30 -1.36
C ALA A 230 -14.50 -9.45 -0.56
N GLY A 231 -13.35 -9.18 -1.17
CA GLY A 231 -12.04 -9.27 -0.53
C GLY A 231 -11.69 -8.09 0.39
N PHE A 232 -12.41 -6.97 0.31
CA PHE A 232 -12.04 -5.73 0.99
C PHE A 232 -11.89 -5.88 2.50
N GLY A 233 -12.86 -6.51 3.17
CA GLY A 233 -12.83 -6.69 4.64
C GLY A 233 -11.65 -7.53 5.10
N ALA A 234 -11.39 -8.66 4.44
CA ALA A 234 -10.26 -9.55 4.74
C ALA A 234 -8.90 -8.88 4.46
N ASN A 235 -8.81 -8.07 3.40
CA ASN A 235 -7.58 -7.32 3.12
C ASN A 235 -7.33 -6.23 4.15
N ARG A 236 -8.37 -5.50 4.58
CA ARG A 236 -8.26 -4.51 5.66
C ARG A 236 -7.74 -5.16 6.94
N GLU A 237 -8.34 -6.26 7.36
CA GLU A 237 -7.90 -7.01 8.54
C GLU A 237 -6.44 -7.46 8.42
N ARG A 238 -6.07 -8.00 7.26
CA ARG A 238 -4.69 -8.42 6.99
C ARG A 238 -3.69 -7.27 7.10
N VAL A 239 -4.04 -6.08 6.63
CA VAL A 239 -3.16 -4.90 6.71
C VAL A 239 -3.11 -4.37 8.13
N CYS A 240 -4.23 -4.35 8.83
CA CYS A 240 -4.38 -3.64 10.10
C CYS A 240 -4.08 -4.46 11.35
N ARG A 241 -4.07 -5.80 11.29
CA ARG A 241 -3.88 -6.67 12.48
C ARG A 241 -2.61 -6.41 13.31
N ASN A 242 -1.60 -5.77 12.72
CA ASN A 242 -0.32 -5.46 13.35
C ASN A 242 -0.10 -3.95 13.54
N TYR A 243 -1.14 -3.12 13.37
CA TYR A 243 -1.00 -1.67 13.46
C TYR A 243 -1.11 -1.20 14.91
N GLY A 244 -0.10 -0.46 15.36
CA GLY A 244 -0.01 0.00 16.74
C GLY A 244 0.18 -1.14 17.74
N THR A 245 0.08 -0.81 19.01
CA THR A 245 0.22 -1.76 20.13
C THR A 245 -1.07 -1.96 20.93
N THR A 246 -2.13 -1.24 20.56
CA THR A 246 -3.42 -1.16 21.26
C THR A 246 -4.58 -1.28 20.27
N ASP A 247 -5.78 -1.54 20.78
CA ASP A 247 -7.01 -1.60 19.96
C ASP A 247 -7.29 -0.27 19.21
N ALA A 248 -6.84 0.85 19.77
CA ALA A 248 -6.90 2.16 19.11
C ALA A 248 -6.14 2.16 17.78
N GLY A 249 -5.00 1.45 17.70
CA GLY A 249 -4.22 1.29 16.48
C GLY A 249 -4.98 0.50 15.40
N LEU A 250 -5.68 -0.58 15.80
CA LEU A 250 -6.51 -1.36 14.89
C LEU A 250 -7.65 -0.51 14.32
N GLY A 251 -8.36 0.23 15.17
CA GLY A 251 -9.44 1.15 14.77
C GLY A 251 -8.95 2.25 13.83
N TYR A 252 -7.81 2.87 14.16
CA TYR A 252 -7.19 3.91 13.33
C TYR A 252 -6.79 3.38 11.95
N CYS A 253 -6.11 2.23 11.89
CA CYS A 253 -5.74 1.65 10.61
C CYS A 253 -6.97 1.29 9.76
N ALA A 254 -7.98 0.69 10.38
CA ALA A 254 -9.22 0.34 9.70
C ALA A 254 -9.91 1.57 9.10
N LEU A 255 -9.92 2.69 9.84
CA LEU A 255 -10.39 3.99 9.33
C LEU A 255 -9.59 4.41 8.09
N LYS A 256 -8.26 4.52 8.18
CA LYS A 256 -7.44 5.04 7.06
C LYS A 256 -7.53 4.17 5.82
N TYR A 257 -7.58 2.85 5.99
CA TYR A 257 -7.78 1.92 4.89
C TYR A 257 -9.15 2.08 4.23
N THR A 258 -10.20 2.31 5.01
CA THR A 258 -11.55 2.61 4.50
C THR A 258 -11.60 3.98 3.79
N GLU A 259 -10.95 5.01 4.33
CA GLU A 259 -10.88 6.34 3.69
C GLU A 259 -10.22 6.26 2.31
N ALA A 260 -9.10 5.54 2.20
CA ALA A 260 -8.44 5.34 0.92
C ALA A 260 -9.31 4.57 -0.07
N ARG A 261 -10.01 3.52 0.37
CA ARG A 261 -10.92 2.78 -0.50
C ARG A 261 -12.10 3.64 -0.94
N ALA A 262 -12.66 4.46 -0.04
CA ALA A 262 -13.73 5.40 -0.38
C ALA A 262 -13.27 6.38 -1.47
N ALA A 263 -12.08 6.98 -1.31
CA ALA A 263 -11.50 7.89 -2.30
C ALA A 263 -11.31 7.21 -3.67
N ALA A 264 -10.80 5.98 -3.70
CA ALA A 264 -10.60 5.22 -4.94
C ALA A 264 -11.93 4.94 -5.66
N LEU A 265 -12.98 4.55 -4.92
CA LEU A 265 -14.30 4.32 -5.52
C LEU A 265 -14.94 5.63 -6.01
N GLU A 266 -14.83 6.72 -5.25
CA GLU A 266 -15.32 8.04 -5.64
C GLU A 266 -14.61 8.55 -6.90
N ALA A 267 -13.29 8.36 -7.01
CA ALA A 267 -12.53 8.71 -8.20
C ALA A 267 -13.01 7.94 -9.44
N ARG A 268 -13.28 6.64 -9.30
CA ARG A 268 -13.87 5.83 -10.39
C ARG A 268 -15.27 6.28 -10.79
N VAL A 269 -16.10 6.68 -9.81
CA VAL A 269 -17.42 7.26 -10.08
C VAL A 269 -17.29 8.56 -10.88
N ALA A 270 -16.34 9.42 -10.52
CA ALA A 270 -16.10 10.70 -11.20
C ALA A 270 -15.48 10.54 -12.59
N ALA A 271 -14.62 9.54 -12.80
CA ALA A 271 -13.95 9.29 -14.07
C ALA A 271 -14.87 8.73 -15.16
N THR A 272 -16.02 8.17 -14.79
CA THR A 272 -17.04 7.75 -15.76
C THR A 272 -17.87 8.98 -16.13
N PRO A 273 -17.78 9.53 -17.35
CA PRO A 273 -18.57 10.68 -17.73
C PRO A 273 -20.05 10.33 -17.56
N GLU A 274 -20.77 11.07 -16.73
CA GLU A 274 -22.22 11.12 -16.90
C GLU A 274 -22.47 11.62 -18.32
N THR A 275 -23.34 10.94 -19.04
CA THR A 275 -23.96 11.38 -20.29
C THR A 275 -24.74 12.70 -20.06
N GLN A 276 -24.05 13.79 -19.74
CA GLN A 276 -24.59 15.13 -19.51
C GLN A 276 -24.74 15.93 -20.82
N THR A 277 -24.44 15.35 -21.97
CA THR A 277 -24.66 15.98 -23.29
C THR A 277 -26.07 15.73 -23.85
N SER A 278 -26.85 14.77 -23.31
CA SER A 278 -28.17 14.44 -23.90
C SER A 278 -29.35 15.31 -23.42
N ARG A 279 -29.20 16.08 -22.33
CA ARG A 279 -30.29 16.95 -21.80
C ARG A 279 -30.19 18.43 -22.15
N ARG A 280 -29.09 18.90 -22.73
CA ARG A 280 -28.91 20.33 -23.11
C ARG A 280 -29.25 20.66 -24.56
N HIS A 281 -29.63 19.69 -25.38
CA HIS A 281 -30.03 19.91 -26.79
C HIS A 281 -31.52 19.68 -27.08
N ARG A 282 -32.37 19.73 -26.06
CA ARG A 282 -33.81 19.72 -26.24
C ARG A 282 -34.41 20.91 -25.50
N ASN A 283 -34.20 22.10 -26.06
CA ASN A 283 -35.02 23.31 -25.92
C ASN A 283 -34.72 24.22 -27.12
#